data_AF-A0A2D8BB40-F1
#
_entry.id   AF-A0A2D8BB40-F1
#
_cell.length_a   1.000
_cell.length_b   1.000
_cell.length_c   1.000
_cell.angle_alpha   90.00
_cell.angle_beta   90.00
_cell.angle_gamma   90.00
#
_symmetry.space_group_name_H-M   'P 1'
#
loop_
_entity.id
_entity.type
_entity.pdbx_description
1 polymer ?
#
loop_
_entity_poly.entity_id
_entity_poly.type
_entity_poly.pdbx_seq_one_letter_code
_entity_poly.pdbx_strand_id
1 'polypeptide(L)'
;VLRYREAGRVHLRWARRWAHDAGELEFGASGFTGRVQHQASRRHHGHHGAAAHLQYTRGDWTWQGQWAWYRYDVPGGRIALSAFLFPFEIASEGHVLTANAAWALPRSGWFDGITCYNNLSTTQGRGPGSGDSWQNVLGCSFAKGKSFTYVDLISGRNMWFIGGPGIGLAHGDDSWRTRLNINIGFYF
;
A
#
# COMPACT_ATOMS: atom_id res chain seq x y z
N VAL A 1 -5.17 24.43 -7.90
CA VAL A 1 -4.86 23.04 -8.31
C VAL A 1 -3.72 22.54 -7.42
N LEU A 2 -3.92 21.50 -6.62
CA LEU A 2 -2.96 20.95 -5.64
C LEU A 2 -1.80 20.20 -6.31
N ARG A 3 -1.13 20.85 -7.27
CA ARG A 3 -0.04 20.25 -8.04
C ARG A 3 1.27 20.47 -7.29
N TYR A 4 1.80 19.39 -6.74
CA TYR A 4 3.13 19.35 -6.16
C TYR A 4 4.04 18.47 -7.01
N ARG A 5 5.34 18.72 -6.95
CA ARG A 5 6.37 17.81 -7.46
C ARG A 5 7.34 17.47 -6.35
N GLU A 6 7.91 16.28 -6.38
CA GLU A 6 8.96 15.90 -5.44
C GLU A 6 10.23 16.75 -5.64
N ALA A 7 10.88 17.13 -4.54
CA ALA A 7 12.02 18.06 -4.51
C ALA A 7 13.15 17.56 -3.59
N GLY A 8 13.64 16.35 -3.88
CA GLY A 8 14.76 15.71 -3.19
C GLY A 8 14.35 15.03 -1.89
N ARG A 9 14.98 13.88 -1.63
CA ARG A 9 14.68 13.02 -0.48
C ARG A 9 15.89 12.18 -0.09
N VAL A 10 16.01 11.92 1.20
CA VAL A 10 16.97 10.97 1.77
C VAL A 10 16.19 9.86 2.48
N HIS A 11 16.59 8.61 2.25
CA HIS A 11 15.97 7.43 2.83
C HIS A 11 16.97 6.65 3.67
N LEU A 12 16.48 6.10 4.77
CA LEU A 12 17.20 5.13 5.57
C LEU A 12 16.31 3.90 5.79
N ARG A 13 16.90 2.71 5.70
CA ARG A 13 16.24 1.44 6.01
C ARG A 13 17.19 0.55 6.79
N TRP A 14 16.64 -0.14 7.76
CA TRP A 14 17.29 -1.23 8.47
C TRP A 14 16.33 -2.41 8.54
N ALA A 15 16.85 -3.63 8.38
CA ALA A 15 16.09 -4.86 8.51
C ALA A 15 17.00 -5.96 9.03
N ARG A 16 16.42 -6.91 9.76
CA ARG A 16 17.13 -8.06 10.26
C ARG A 16 16.25 -9.30 10.19
N ARG A 17 16.89 -10.42 9.88
CA ARG A 17 16.27 -11.75 9.78
C ARG A 17 16.78 -12.65 10.89
N TRP A 18 15.90 -13.52 11.35
CA TRP A 18 16.19 -14.63 12.24
C TRP A 18 15.51 -15.87 11.71
N ALA A 19 16.31 -16.89 11.41
CA ALA A 19 15.83 -18.22 11.10
C ALA A 19 15.92 -19.09 12.35
N HIS A 20 14.88 -19.87 12.61
CA HIS A 20 14.83 -20.89 13.67
C HIS A 20 13.97 -22.07 13.20
N ASP A 21 13.98 -23.19 13.93
CA ASP A 21 13.30 -24.42 13.51
C ASP A 21 11.80 -24.25 13.19
N ALA A 22 11.14 -23.29 13.84
CA ALA A 22 9.72 -23.01 13.62
C ALA A 22 9.41 -22.10 12.42
N GLY A 23 10.39 -21.50 11.74
CA GLY A 23 10.19 -20.52 10.66
C GLY A 23 11.26 -19.44 10.54
N GLU A 24 11.06 -18.51 9.62
CA GLU A 24 11.91 -17.32 9.42
C GLU A 24 11.13 -16.05 9.76
N LEU A 25 11.71 -15.21 10.61
CA LEU A 25 11.18 -13.90 10.98
C LEU A 25 12.10 -12.80 10.45
N GLU A 26 11.55 -11.86 9.68
CA GLU A 26 12.16 -10.58 9.37
C GLU A 26 11.42 -9.47 10.10
N PHE A 27 12.14 -8.55 10.72
CA PHE A 27 11.58 -7.24 11.06
C PHE A 27 12.50 -6.12 10.60
N GLY A 28 11.91 -4.97 10.29
CA GLY A 28 12.66 -3.81 9.87
C GLY A 28 11.92 -2.51 10.07
N ALA A 29 12.68 -1.44 9.96
CA ALA A 29 12.19 -0.08 10.05
C ALA A 29 12.81 0.77 8.95
N SER A 30 12.09 1.78 8.51
CA SER A 30 12.59 2.75 7.54
C SER A 30 12.06 4.13 7.84
N GLY A 31 12.74 5.13 7.30
CA GLY A 31 12.32 6.51 7.37
C GLY A 31 12.85 7.29 6.18
N PHE A 32 12.20 8.41 5.90
CA PHE A 32 12.69 9.36 4.93
C PHE A 32 12.38 10.79 5.35
N THR A 33 13.21 11.69 4.84
CA THR A 33 12.99 13.12 4.95
C THR A 33 13.27 13.78 3.61
N GLY A 34 12.44 14.74 3.22
CA GLY A 34 12.50 15.35 1.92
C GLY A 34 11.57 16.56 1.80
N ARG A 35 11.32 16.99 0.58
CA ARG A 35 10.46 18.14 0.28
C ARG A 35 9.58 17.88 -0.93
N VAL A 36 8.44 18.57 -0.96
CA VAL A 36 7.63 18.76 -2.16
C VAL A 36 7.59 20.24 -2.53
N GLN A 37 7.50 20.54 -3.82
CA GLN A 37 7.40 21.89 -4.35
C GLN A 37 6.04 22.12 -4.99
N HIS A 38 5.33 23.16 -4.56
CA HIS A 38 4.11 23.61 -5.22
C HIS A 38 4.43 24.14 -6.62
N GLN A 39 3.79 23.61 -7.66
CA GLN A 39 4.20 23.88 -9.04
C GLN A 39 3.95 25.33 -9.47
N ALA A 40 2.86 25.96 -9.01
CA ALA A 40 2.53 27.34 -9.41
C ALA A 40 3.33 28.38 -8.62
N SER A 41 3.44 28.23 -7.29
CA SER A 41 4.10 29.22 -6.43
C SER A 41 5.59 28.96 -6.20
N ARG A 42 6.09 27.79 -6.64
CA ARG A 42 7.48 27.32 -6.44
C ARG A 42 7.90 27.18 -4.96
N ARG A 43 6.97 27.33 -4.02
CA ARG A 43 7.23 27.15 -2.57
C ARG A 43 7.51 25.68 -2.25
N HIS A 44 8.39 25.45 -1.30
CA HIS A 44 8.75 24.12 -0.82
C HIS A 44 8.09 23.83 0.53
N HIS A 45 7.71 22.58 0.74
CA HIS A 45 7.07 22.07 1.93
C HIS A 45 7.76 20.77 2.37
N GLY A 46 7.82 20.51 3.67
CA GLY A 46 8.38 19.27 4.22
C GLY A 46 7.59 18.04 3.78
N HIS A 47 8.30 16.94 3.56
CA HIS A 47 7.71 15.64 3.31
C HIS A 47 8.51 14.57 4.03
N HIS A 48 7.85 13.91 4.99
CA HIS A 48 8.50 13.00 5.91
C HIS A 48 7.69 11.71 6.05
N GLY A 49 8.36 10.64 6.42
CA GLY A 49 7.69 9.39 6.73
C GLY A 49 8.56 8.42 7.48
N ALA A 50 7.90 7.46 8.11
CA ALA A 50 8.51 6.37 8.85
C ALA A 50 7.68 5.10 8.66
N ALA A 51 8.29 3.93 8.76
CA ALA A 51 7.59 2.67 8.71
C ALA A 51 8.30 1.61 9.55
N ALA A 52 7.51 0.63 9.99
CA ALA A 52 7.96 -0.62 10.58
C ALA A 52 7.26 -1.78 9.88
N HIS A 53 7.96 -2.87 9.65
CA HIS A 53 7.39 -4.07 9.05
C HIS A 53 7.89 -5.33 9.73
N LEU A 54 7.07 -6.37 9.62
CA LEU A 54 7.30 -7.72 10.08
C LEU A 54 6.91 -8.68 8.95
N GLN A 55 7.72 -9.71 8.73
CA GLN A 55 7.36 -10.86 7.90
C GLN A 55 7.72 -12.12 8.66
N TYR A 56 6.78 -13.05 8.74
CA TYR A 56 7.02 -14.37 9.32
C TYR A 56 6.63 -15.43 8.31
N THR A 57 7.53 -16.37 8.04
CA THR A 57 7.30 -17.49 7.14
C THR A 57 7.44 -18.79 7.91
N ARG A 58 6.43 -19.67 7.80
CA ARG A 58 6.45 -21.01 8.41
C ARG A 58 5.81 -22.01 7.46
N GLY A 59 6.63 -22.94 6.96
CA GLY A 59 6.19 -23.88 5.92
C GLY A 59 5.64 -23.12 4.72
N ASP A 60 4.44 -23.47 4.31
CA ASP A 60 3.77 -22.86 3.16
C ASP A 60 3.09 -21.51 3.46
N TRP A 61 3.12 -21.04 4.70
CA TRP A 61 2.48 -19.80 5.12
C TRP A 61 3.48 -18.66 5.24
N THR A 62 3.04 -17.47 4.81
CA THR A 62 3.73 -16.20 5.08
C THR A 62 2.73 -15.19 5.61
N TRP A 63 3.05 -14.58 6.75
CA TRP A 63 2.29 -13.49 7.33
C TRP A 63 3.14 -12.22 7.30
N GLN A 64 2.51 -11.10 6.97
CA GLN A 64 3.19 -9.81 6.93
C GLN A 64 2.35 -8.77 7.67
N GLY A 65 3.03 -7.90 8.40
CA GLY A 65 2.45 -6.74 9.06
C GLY A 65 3.27 -5.51 8.72
N GLN A 66 2.61 -4.39 8.48
CA GLN A 66 3.27 -3.11 8.26
C GLN A 66 2.50 -1.97 8.91
N TRP A 67 3.23 -1.07 9.53
CA TRP A 67 2.78 0.27 9.86
C TRP A 67 3.64 1.27 9.10
N ALA A 68 3.01 2.27 8.49
CA ALA A 68 3.69 3.42 7.91
C ALA A 68 3.00 4.70 8.38
N TRP A 69 3.76 5.77 8.52
CA TRP A 69 3.28 7.13 8.73
C TRP A 69 3.90 8.02 7.68
N TYR A 70 3.12 8.98 7.20
CA TYR A 70 3.59 10.02 6.29
C TYR A 70 3.00 11.36 6.68
N ARG A 71 3.73 12.43 6.36
CA ARG A 71 3.28 13.80 6.51
C ARG A 71 3.83 14.69 5.41
N TYR A 72 2.94 15.46 4.81
CA TYR A 72 3.21 16.56 3.89
C TYR A 72 2.87 17.87 4.62
N ASP A 73 3.85 18.75 4.82
CA ASP A 73 3.64 20.07 5.45
C ASP A 73 3.05 21.10 4.47
N VAL A 74 2.08 20.65 3.67
CA VAL A 74 1.37 21.45 2.68
C VAL A 74 0.13 22.10 3.31
N PRO A 75 -0.25 23.32 2.88
CA PRO A 75 -1.48 23.93 3.35
C PRO A 75 -2.72 23.17 2.85
N GLY A 76 -3.80 23.19 3.64
CA GLY A 76 -5.12 22.69 3.22
C GLY A 76 -5.44 21.23 3.59
N GLY A 77 -4.57 20.55 4.35
CA GLY A 77 -4.87 19.23 4.94
C GLY A 77 -4.92 18.06 3.95
N ARG A 78 -4.63 18.31 2.67
CA ARG A 78 -4.71 17.32 1.59
C ARG A 78 -3.71 17.61 0.48
N ILE A 79 -3.37 16.58 -0.28
CA ILE A 79 -2.48 16.68 -1.44
C ILE A 79 -3.01 15.82 -2.60
N ALA A 80 -2.84 16.29 -3.84
CA ALA A 80 -3.17 15.49 -5.01
C ALA A 80 -1.98 14.62 -5.42
N LEU A 81 -2.25 13.34 -5.63
CA LEU A 81 -1.36 12.36 -6.25
C LEU A 81 -1.91 11.96 -7.62
N SER A 82 -1.12 11.21 -8.39
CA SER A 82 -1.59 10.59 -9.62
C SER A 82 -1.05 9.17 -9.74
N ALA A 83 -1.93 8.25 -10.10
CA ALA A 83 -1.60 6.88 -10.48
C ALA A 83 -2.42 6.52 -11.73
N PHE A 84 -1.84 5.71 -12.63
CA PHE A 84 -2.49 5.29 -13.86
C PHE A 84 -3.06 6.44 -14.71
N LEU A 85 -2.38 7.59 -14.74
CA LEU A 85 -2.81 8.83 -15.42
C LEU A 85 -4.05 9.52 -14.85
N PHE A 86 -4.58 9.05 -13.71
CA PHE A 86 -5.72 9.68 -13.04
C PHE A 86 -5.28 10.37 -11.75
N PRO A 87 -5.73 11.62 -11.50
CA PRO A 87 -5.46 12.32 -10.25
C PRO A 87 -6.43 11.90 -9.16
N PHE A 88 -5.97 11.89 -7.92
CA PHE A 88 -6.79 11.70 -6.72
C PHE A 88 -6.19 12.41 -5.53
N GLU A 89 -7.02 12.76 -4.56
CA GLU A 89 -6.58 13.43 -3.34
C GLU A 89 -6.37 12.42 -2.21
N ILE A 90 -5.37 12.69 -1.38
CA ILE A 90 -5.16 12.02 -0.11
C ILE A 90 -5.05 13.05 1.02
N ALA A 91 -5.30 12.63 2.26
CA ALA A 91 -4.95 13.45 3.43
C ALA A 91 -3.46 13.80 3.41
N SER A 92 -3.10 14.99 3.89
CA SER A 92 -1.70 15.41 3.95
C SER A 92 -0.90 14.68 5.02
N GLU A 93 -1.56 14.04 5.99
CA GLU A 93 -0.94 13.23 7.03
C GLU A 93 -1.80 11.99 7.28
N GLY A 94 -1.15 10.85 7.51
CA GLY A 94 -1.88 9.63 7.84
C GLY A 94 -1.00 8.48 8.29
N HIS A 95 -1.65 7.51 8.94
CA HIS A 95 -1.05 6.21 9.23
C HIS A 95 -1.65 5.16 8.31
N VAL A 96 -0.80 4.29 7.76
CA VAL A 96 -1.17 3.17 6.92
C VAL A 96 -0.84 1.90 7.68
N LEU A 97 -1.85 1.11 7.99
CA LEU A 97 -1.69 -0.21 8.59
C LEU A 97 -1.98 -1.26 7.53
N THR A 98 -1.21 -2.34 7.52
CA THR A 98 -1.39 -3.46 6.59
C THR A 98 -1.15 -4.78 7.31
N ALA A 99 -2.01 -5.76 7.05
CA ALA A 99 -1.87 -7.14 7.49
C ALA A 99 -2.14 -8.05 6.30
N ASN A 100 -1.26 -9.02 6.07
CA ASN A 100 -1.37 -9.98 4.98
C ASN A 100 -1.11 -11.38 5.49
N ALA A 101 -1.88 -12.33 4.97
CA ALA A 101 -1.62 -13.76 5.10
C ALA A 101 -1.62 -14.38 3.71
N ALA A 102 -0.56 -15.09 3.38
CA ALA A 102 -0.38 -15.79 2.11
C ALA A 102 -0.08 -17.27 2.37
N TRP A 103 -0.64 -18.12 1.52
CA TRP A 103 -0.47 -19.56 1.56
C TRP A 103 -0.07 -20.07 0.17
N ALA A 104 1.13 -20.64 0.09
CA ALA A 104 1.60 -21.36 -1.09
C ALA A 104 0.96 -22.74 -1.12
N LEU A 105 0.27 -23.10 -2.19
CA LEU A 105 -0.36 -24.42 -2.27
C LEU A 105 0.72 -25.50 -2.40
N PRO A 106 0.74 -26.54 -1.54
CA PRO A 106 1.75 -27.60 -1.60
C PRO A 106 1.69 -28.42 -2.90
N ARG A 107 0.54 -28.40 -3.59
CA ARG A 107 0.30 -29.11 -4.84
C ARG A 107 -0.42 -28.18 -5.83
N SER A 108 0.36 -27.58 -6.73
CA SER A 108 -0.11 -26.63 -7.74
C SER A 108 -0.57 -27.27 -9.06
N GLY A 109 -0.38 -28.58 -9.22
CA GLY A 109 -0.84 -29.33 -10.39
C GLY A 109 -0.15 -28.88 -11.68
N TRP A 110 -0.93 -28.39 -12.64
CA TRP A 110 -0.41 -27.90 -13.92
C TRP A 110 0.41 -26.60 -13.77
N PHE A 111 0.18 -25.82 -12.72
CA PHE A 111 0.93 -24.59 -12.43
C PHE A 111 2.25 -24.91 -11.72
N ASP A 112 3.25 -24.06 -11.94
CA ASP A 112 4.54 -24.17 -11.25
C ASP A 112 4.44 -23.64 -9.81
N GLY A 113 3.44 -22.80 -9.54
CA GLY A 113 3.10 -22.35 -8.19
C GLY A 113 1.74 -21.66 -8.15
N ILE A 114 1.02 -21.86 -7.06
CA ILE A 114 -0.18 -21.10 -6.72
C ILE A 114 0.00 -20.54 -5.32
N THR A 115 -0.19 -19.24 -5.14
CA THR A 115 -0.18 -18.60 -3.81
C THR A 115 -1.44 -17.78 -3.64
N CYS A 116 -2.27 -18.17 -2.69
CA CYS A 116 -3.48 -17.44 -2.33
C CYS A 116 -3.23 -16.56 -1.12
N TYR A 117 -3.88 -15.41 -1.06
CA TYR A 117 -3.64 -14.41 -0.03
C TYR A 117 -4.88 -13.60 0.32
N ASN A 118 -4.87 -13.08 1.54
CA ASN A 118 -5.76 -12.01 1.96
C ASN A 118 -4.92 -10.87 2.57
N ASN A 119 -5.06 -9.68 2.00
CA ASN A 119 -4.34 -8.48 2.40
C ASN A 119 -5.33 -7.38 2.77
N LEU A 120 -5.33 -7.00 4.05
CA LEU A 120 -6.14 -5.93 4.59
C LEU A 120 -5.25 -4.72 4.87
N SER A 121 -5.71 -3.54 4.42
CA SER A 121 -5.06 -2.27 4.71
C SER A 121 -6.05 -1.20 5.11
N THR A 122 -5.60 -0.27 5.95
CA THR A 122 -6.33 0.95 6.27
C THR A 122 -5.40 2.16 6.22
N THR A 123 -5.90 3.26 5.68
CA THR A 123 -5.25 4.58 5.76
C THR A 123 -6.09 5.47 6.65
N GLN A 124 -5.54 5.82 7.81
CA GLN A 124 -6.15 6.68 8.81
C GLN A 124 -5.60 8.09 8.63
N GLY A 125 -6.36 8.96 7.96
CA GLY A 125 -5.94 10.34 7.77
C GLY A 125 -5.95 11.13 9.08
N ARG A 126 -5.14 12.19 9.14
CA ARG A 126 -5.05 13.09 10.29
C ARG A 126 -5.34 14.54 9.89
N GLY A 127 -5.94 15.28 10.83
CA GLY A 127 -6.26 16.70 10.69
C GLY A 127 -7.70 16.98 10.24
N PRO A 128 -8.05 18.26 10.07
CA PRO A 128 -9.41 18.63 9.66
C PRO A 128 -9.76 18.08 8.28
N GLY A 129 -10.94 17.46 8.16
CA GLY A 129 -11.41 16.87 6.90
C GLY A 129 -10.74 15.54 6.54
N SER A 130 -10.04 14.89 7.48
CA SER A 130 -9.52 13.54 7.31
C SER A 130 -10.54 12.47 7.70
N GLY A 131 -10.43 11.30 7.10
CA GLY A 131 -11.23 10.12 7.39
C GLY A 131 -10.41 8.85 7.24
N ASP A 132 -11.08 7.70 7.33
CA ASP A 132 -10.44 6.40 7.21
C ASP A 132 -10.79 5.77 5.86
N SER A 133 -9.79 5.16 5.23
CA SER A 133 -9.95 4.36 4.01
C SER A 133 -9.60 2.92 4.30
N TRP A 134 -10.38 1.99 3.77
CA TRP A 134 -10.15 0.57 3.95
C TRP A 134 -10.04 -0.13 2.59
N GLN A 135 -9.15 -1.10 2.49
CA GLN A 135 -9.05 -1.98 1.32
C GLN A 135 -8.67 -3.38 1.76
N ASN A 136 -9.46 -4.35 1.31
CA ASN A 136 -9.22 -5.77 1.43
C ASN A 136 -9.02 -6.36 0.03
N VAL A 137 -7.92 -7.08 -0.17
CA VAL A 137 -7.61 -7.81 -1.39
C VAL A 137 -7.62 -9.29 -1.05
N LEU A 138 -8.57 -10.04 -1.61
CA LEU A 138 -8.59 -11.50 -1.57
C LEU A 138 -8.26 -12.01 -2.95
N GLY A 139 -7.21 -12.80 -3.10
CA GLY A 139 -6.78 -13.25 -4.42
C GLY A 139 -5.86 -14.44 -4.41
N CYS A 140 -5.53 -14.91 -5.61
CA CYS A 140 -4.49 -15.90 -5.83
C CYS A 140 -3.62 -15.49 -7.03
N SER A 141 -2.33 -15.79 -6.91
CA SER A 141 -1.37 -15.74 -8.01
C SER A 141 -1.10 -17.13 -8.56
N PHE A 142 -0.83 -17.20 -9.86
CA PHE A 142 -0.63 -18.41 -10.64
C PHE A 142 0.63 -18.23 -11.51
N ALA A 143 1.63 -19.07 -11.28
CA ALA A 143 2.87 -19.07 -12.04
C ALA A 143 2.91 -20.25 -13.03
N LYS A 144 3.30 -19.98 -14.28
CA LYS A 144 3.58 -21.01 -15.28
C LYS A 144 4.65 -20.55 -16.28
N GLY A 145 5.84 -21.11 -16.21
CA GLY A 145 6.99 -20.73 -17.03
C GLY A 145 7.25 -19.23 -16.94
N LYS A 146 7.14 -18.55 -18.09
CA LYS A 146 7.30 -17.10 -18.20
C LYS A 146 6.04 -16.30 -17.84
N SER A 147 4.91 -16.96 -17.63
CA SER A 147 3.64 -16.31 -17.33
C SER A 147 3.38 -16.25 -15.82
N PHE A 148 2.87 -15.11 -15.39
CA PHE A 148 2.43 -14.89 -14.02
C PHE A 148 1.12 -14.11 -14.04
N THR A 149 0.08 -14.69 -13.45
CA THR A 149 -1.26 -14.11 -13.43
C THR A 149 -1.72 -13.96 -12.00
N TYR A 150 -2.43 -12.87 -11.68
CA TYR A 150 -3.15 -12.74 -10.41
C TYR A 150 -4.61 -12.38 -10.64
N VAL A 151 -5.47 -12.96 -9.82
CA VAL A 151 -6.93 -12.77 -9.81
C VAL A 151 -7.31 -12.30 -8.41
N ASP A 152 -7.77 -11.06 -8.33
CA ASP A 152 -8.07 -10.38 -7.08
C ASP A 152 -9.53 -9.93 -7.02
N LEU A 153 -10.19 -10.22 -5.91
CA LEU A 153 -11.39 -9.53 -5.47
C LEU A 153 -10.99 -8.44 -4.49
N ILE A 154 -11.15 -7.18 -4.90
CA ILE A 154 -10.72 -6.00 -4.16
C ILE A 154 -11.95 -5.30 -3.64
N SER A 155 -12.14 -5.29 -2.33
CA SER A 155 -13.23 -4.59 -1.65
C SER A 155 -12.66 -3.46 -0.82
N GLY A 156 -13.28 -2.29 -0.86
CA GLY A 156 -12.82 -1.18 -0.03
C GLY A 156 -13.90 -0.17 0.23
N ARG A 157 -13.58 0.72 1.18
CA ARG A 157 -14.43 1.81 1.63
C ARG A 157 -13.61 3.07 1.65
N ASN A 158 -14.16 4.15 1.11
CA ASN A 158 -13.46 5.44 0.98
C ASN A 158 -12.06 5.27 0.36
N MET A 159 -11.94 4.41 -0.66
CA MET A 159 -10.65 4.05 -1.26
C MET A 159 -10.69 4.31 -2.76
N TRP A 160 -9.86 5.23 -3.24
CA TRP A 160 -9.87 5.67 -4.64
C TRP A 160 -9.78 4.53 -5.66
N PHE A 161 -8.96 3.51 -5.39
CA PHE A 161 -8.73 2.41 -6.33
C PHE A 161 -9.99 1.57 -6.63
N ILE A 162 -10.96 1.56 -5.71
CA ILE A 162 -12.26 0.88 -5.84
C ILE A 162 -13.42 1.85 -6.13
N GLY A 163 -13.10 3.07 -6.58
CA GLY A 163 -14.04 4.11 -6.97
C GLY A 163 -14.40 5.11 -5.86
N GLY A 164 -13.75 5.03 -4.70
CA GLY A 164 -13.94 6.01 -3.63
C GLY A 164 -13.44 7.43 -4.01
N PRO A 165 -13.87 8.45 -3.26
CA PRO A 165 -13.56 9.86 -3.57
C PRO A 165 -12.10 10.28 -3.31
N GLY A 166 -11.35 9.53 -2.50
CA GLY A 166 -9.96 9.82 -2.14
C GLY A 166 -9.35 8.72 -1.27
N ILE A 167 -8.30 9.07 -0.52
CA ILE A 167 -7.70 8.20 0.51
C ILE A 167 -7.40 9.00 1.79
N GLY A 168 -7.87 8.52 2.94
CA GLY A 168 -7.68 9.17 4.23
C GLY A 168 -8.47 10.47 4.39
N LEU A 169 -9.42 10.76 3.51
CA LEU A 169 -10.20 11.99 3.50
C LEU A 169 -11.63 11.74 3.96
N ALA A 170 -12.21 12.65 4.73
CA ALA A 170 -13.62 12.61 5.07
C ALA A 170 -14.44 13.06 3.87
N HIS A 171 -15.14 12.12 3.26
CA HIS A 171 -16.11 12.37 2.22
C HIS A 171 -17.47 11.81 2.67
N GLY A 172 -18.56 12.39 2.16
CA GLY A 172 -19.92 11.98 2.57
C GLY A 172 -20.32 10.58 2.11
N ASP A 173 -19.62 9.99 1.15
CA ASP A 173 -19.85 8.61 0.69
C ASP A 173 -18.83 7.65 1.32
N ASP A 174 -19.35 6.81 2.21
CA ASP A 174 -18.60 5.80 2.96
C ASP A 174 -19.08 4.37 2.62
N SER A 175 -19.64 4.19 1.41
CA SER A 175 -20.08 2.87 0.94
C SER A 175 -18.89 1.94 0.66
N TRP A 176 -19.10 0.65 0.92
CA TRP A 176 -18.19 -0.40 0.44
C TRP A 176 -18.44 -0.67 -1.04
N ARG A 177 -17.36 -0.82 -1.81
CA ARG A 177 -17.42 -1.19 -3.22
C ARG A 177 -16.42 -2.31 -3.49
N THR A 178 -16.72 -3.11 -4.51
CA THR A 178 -15.92 -4.27 -4.87
C THR A 178 -15.58 -4.24 -6.36
N ARG A 179 -14.35 -4.60 -6.69
CA ARG A 179 -13.82 -4.70 -8.05
C ARG A 179 -13.10 -6.04 -8.22
N LEU A 180 -13.41 -6.74 -9.31
CA LEU A 180 -12.58 -7.85 -9.79
C LEU A 180 -11.41 -7.26 -10.59
N ASN A 181 -10.21 -7.70 -10.28
CA ASN A 181 -8.98 -7.31 -10.96
C ASN A 181 -8.23 -8.57 -11.41
N ILE A 182 -7.96 -8.66 -12.72
CA ILE A 182 -7.20 -9.75 -13.31
C ILE A 182 -6.02 -9.12 -14.04
N ASN A 183 -4.81 -9.57 -13.72
CA ASN A 183 -3.60 -9.13 -14.37
C ASN A 183 -2.82 -10.34 -14.88
N ILE A 184 -2.27 -10.20 -16.08
CA ILE A 184 -1.49 -11.22 -16.77
C ILE A 184 -0.17 -10.58 -17.17
N GLY A 185 0.93 -11.12 -16.67
CA GLY A 185 2.29 -10.68 -16.97
C GLY A 185 3.10 -11.78 -17.64
N PHE A 186 4.00 -11.38 -18.54
CA PHE A 186 4.98 -12.25 -19.18
C PHE A 186 6.39 -11.71 -18.91
N TYR A 187 7.26 -12.55 -18.36
CA TYR A 187 8.64 -12.21 -17.99
C TYR A 187 9.60 -12.99 -18.88
N PHE A 188 10.44 -12.27 -19.65
CA PHE A 188 11.30 -12.84 -20.67
C PHE A 188 12.74 -13.04 -20.21
#